data_AF-A0A8J4SIR9-F1
#
_entry.id   AF-A0A8J4SIR9-F1
#
_cell.length_a   1.000
_cell.length_b   1.000
_cell.length_c   1.000
_cell.angle_alpha   90.00
_cell.angle_beta   90.00
_cell.angle_gamma   90.00
#
_symmetry.space_group_name_H-M   'P 1'
#
loop_
_entity.id
_entity.type
_entity.pdbx_description
1 polymer ?
#
loop_
_entity_poly.entity_id
_entity_poly.type
_entity_poly.pdbx_seq_one_letter_code
_entity_poly.pdbx_strand_id
1 'polypeptide(L)'
;MATTQTAALRELLLAAERDRQPLDDYIRVFSRSLLLPQLDKPQDDEDQEKDKTEDGAAALRTKFLEIHPQGELLLRIWPEQHGVGTRWERRESFAVFLQVVGHLLQTQMQRDPIQAEGFALRIVREKSALLEKMLSWSDKPLIEFRALDLLGALAGVSGVAARELVRLFNFQCPAFVKMATRRWKKVEAVDEETMVKEAPFQLRQAYVDLVLALTACPDKSVHRFATKEGGVTASLFKSMDNDSSEVLMALFARLGELVLRNPEIEHKNKLVVYNGTCVHQLLALLQVEGDEGVRDTALGVLNALFFENGALYVVPKQQALRLFLSKSTAAGSDQGDEVSITSEQMYAVKVIRNAVVTIGVNELLHKYLTALAVQLEPQPVSRWFCVASLVQMLLSCSLDAVPDGMPSTKNEDAFSSWCSAQSLAARLVAPGNFRKELSRGIQHGNNLIIYSSLGIMEATLQRYMRLAPALSEAGVAPEVQTELRFLLPSPEALVSLLLKLCASQQRNVALIYVRALTVFRLYLKCIPKAMREVKLDFTKTLAWRYLDNSASGNVEDTIPVPMQSLVIGEIFHFLLALDTPRLRFLFMSGGNTGHSKLLQMLLLTNKETSKVPAGVLMKKSHSG
;
A
#
# COMPACT_ATOMS: atom_id res chain seq x y z
N MET A 1 -46.85 39.02 2.08
CA MET A 1 -45.94 37.86 2.19
C MET A 1 -44.45 38.23 2.09
N ALA A 2 -44.05 39.31 1.40
CA ALA A 2 -42.65 39.77 1.36
C ALA A 2 -42.15 40.60 2.58
N THR A 3 -42.97 40.76 3.64
CA THR A 3 -42.79 41.80 4.66
C THR A 3 -41.89 41.41 5.84
N THR A 4 -41.87 40.14 6.26
CA THR A 4 -41.14 39.66 7.44
C THR A 4 -39.64 39.50 7.20
N GLN A 5 -39.22 38.95 6.05
CA GLN A 5 -37.80 38.79 5.73
C GLN A 5 -37.10 40.13 5.46
N THR A 6 -37.76 41.08 4.80
CA THR A 6 -37.23 42.44 4.63
C THR A 6 -37.15 43.21 5.95
N ALA A 7 -38.01 42.89 6.92
CA ALA A 7 -37.96 43.48 8.25
C ALA A 7 -36.67 43.07 8.98
N ALA A 8 -36.23 41.81 8.88
CA ALA A 8 -34.99 41.34 9.50
C ALA A 8 -33.74 42.12 9.02
N LEU A 9 -33.62 42.38 7.71
CA LEU A 9 -32.54 43.21 7.17
C LEU A 9 -32.64 44.66 7.66
N ARG A 10 -33.83 45.25 7.63
CA ARG A 10 -34.06 46.62 8.09
C ARG A 10 -33.71 46.79 9.57
N GLU A 11 -34.14 45.85 10.41
CA GLU A 11 -33.87 45.86 11.85
C GLU A 11 -32.38 45.70 12.15
N LEU A 12 -31.69 44.81 11.43
CA LEU A 12 -30.23 44.68 11.55
C LEU A 12 -29.52 45.98 11.17
N LEU A 13 -29.93 46.63 10.07
CA LEU A 13 -29.35 47.91 9.64
C LEU A 13 -29.55 49.00 10.69
N LEU A 14 -30.77 49.15 11.21
CA LEU A 14 -31.09 50.13 12.24
C LEU A 14 -30.37 49.86 13.57
N ALA A 15 -30.25 48.60 13.98
CA ALA A 15 -29.50 48.22 15.18
C ALA A 15 -28.00 48.46 15.00
N ALA A 16 -27.47 48.21 13.80
CA ALA A 16 -26.07 48.43 13.47
C ALA A 16 -25.66 49.91 13.48
N GLU A 17 -26.59 50.85 13.28
CA GLU A 17 -26.35 52.29 13.41
C GLU A 17 -26.34 52.80 14.85
N ARG A 18 -26.87 52.02 15.81
CA ARG A 18 -26.88 52.38 17.23
C ARG A 18 -25.65 51.81 17.93
N ASP A 19 -24.78 52.67 18.46
CA ASP A 19 -23.49 52.26 19.04
C ASP A 19 -23.60 51.35 20.28
N ARG A 20 -24.69 51.46 21.05
CA ARG A 20 -24.88 50.71 22.31
C ARG A 20 -25.95 49.61 22.25
N GLN A 21 -26.51 49.34 21.07
CA GLN A 21 -27.53 48.30 20.93
C GLN A 21 -26.85 46.92 20.83
N PRO A 22 -27.25 45.92 21.64
CA PRO A 22 -26.77 44.55 21.48
C PRO A 22 -27.27 43.97 20.15
N LEU A 23 -26.38 43.26 19.43
CA LEU A 23 -26.62 42.78 18.06
C LEU A 23 -26.93 41.28 17.99
N ASP A 24 -26.77 40.56 19.10
CA ASP A 24 -26.90 39.10 19.19
C ASP A 24 -28.21 38.55 18.61
N ASP A 25 -29.34 39.14 18.97
CA ASP A 25 -30.65 38.67 18.53
C ASP A 25 -30.97 39.10 17.09
N TYR A 26 -30.50 40.29 16.68
CA TYR A 26 -30.66 40.78 15.31
C TYR A 26 -29.89 39.93 14.30
N ILE A 27 -28.63 39.59 14.59
CA ILE A 27 -27.85 38.72 13.70
C ILE A 27 -28.46 37.32 13.60
N ARG A 28 -29.04 36.82 14.70
CA ARG A 28 -29.69 35.51 14.73
C ARG A 28 -30.97 35.49 13.92
N VAL A 29 -31.82 36.51 14.05
CA VAL A 29 -33.03 36.66 13.23
C VAL A 29 -32.67 36.81 11.75
N PHE A 30 -31.62 37.57 11.44
CA PHE A 30 -31.12 37.70 10.07
C PHE A 30 -30.61 36.36 9.51
N SER A 31 -29.76 35.65 10.25
CA SER A 31 -29.28 34.30 9.89
C SER A 31 -30.44 33.33 9.59
N ARG A 32 -31.46 33.30 10.46
CA ARG A 32 -32.67 32.50 10.25
C ARG A 32 -33.51 32.94 9.04
N SER A 33 -33.44 34.21 8.65
CA SER A 33 -34.14 34.73 7.47
C SER A 33 -33.38 34.40 6.18
N LEU A 34 -32.07 34.15 6.29
CA LEU A 34 -31.21 33.64 5.22
C LEU A 34 -31.28 32.11 5.04
N LEU A 35 -32.09 31.42 5.86
CA LEU A 35 -32.22 29.95 5.91
C LEU A 35 -30.89 29.24 6.23
N LEU A 36 -30.09 29.85 7.11
CA LEU A 36 -28.82 29.25 7.53
C LEU A 36 -29.02 28.19 8.62
N PRO A 37 -28.33 27.02 8.54
CA PRO A 37 -28.41 25.97 9.55
C PRO A 37 -28.08 26.48 10.96
N GLN A 38 -28.93 26.16 11.94
CA GLN A 38 -28.82 26.60 13.32
C GLN A 38 -28.13 25.54 14.19
N LEU A 39 -26.80 25.49 14.15
CA LEU A 39 -26.00 24.48 14.87
C LEU A 39 -25.84 24.78 16.39
N ASP A 40 -26.42 25.87 16.87
CA ASP A 40 -26.34 26.36 18.25
C ASP A 40 -27.51 25.91 19.15
N LYS A 41 -28.49 25.15 18.64
CA LYS A 41 -29.69 24.71 19.38
C LYS A 41 -29.88 23.18 19.37
N PRO A 42 -30.39 22.57 20.46
CA PRO A 42 -30.92 21.22 20.43
C PRO A 42 -32.15 21.13 19.50
N GLN A 43 -32.33 19.99 18.84
CA GLN A 43 -33.30 19.70 17.76
C GLN A 43 -34.80 19.83 18.13
N ASP A 44 -35.16 20.26 19.34
CA ASP A 44 -36.54 20.15 19.84
C ASP A 44 -37.42 21.39 19.58
N ASP A 45 -36.91 22.44 18.92
CA ASP A 45 -37.67 23.65 18.57
C ASP A 45 -38.03 23.68 17.06
N GLU A 46 -38.77 22.68 16.54
CA GLU A 46 -39.27 22.66 15.15
C GLU A 46 -40.48 23.58 14.91
N ASP A 47 -41.02 24.23 15.94
CA ASP A 47 -42.24 25.02 15.84
C ASP A 47 -41.98 26.49 15.46
N GLN A 48 -41.46 26.76 14.25
CA GLN A 48 -41.59 28.10 13.60
C GLN A 48 -41.17 28.23 12.12
N GLU A 49 -41.13 27.17 11.30
CA GLU A 49 -40.57 27.23 9.93
C GLU A 49 -41.57 27.31 8.76
N LYS A 50 -42.87 27.50 9.00
CA LYS A 50 -43.89 27.38 7.94
C LYS A 50 -43.96 28.53 6.90
N ASP A 51 -43.21 29.61 7.06
CA ASP A 51 -43.40 30.86 6.27
C ASP A 51 -42.15 31.40 5.54
N LYS A 52 -41.05 30.63 5.42
CA LYS A 52 -39.82 31.10 4.76
C LYS A 52 -39.53 30.33 3.48
N THR A 53 -39.43 31.03 2.35
CA THR A 53 -39.08 30.46 1.05
C THR A 53 -37.62 30.73 0.68
N GLU A 54 -37.00 29.82 -0.09
CA GLU A 54 -35.64 30.03 -0.62
C GLU A 54 -35.53 31.26 -1.50
N ASP A 55 -36.54 31.53 -2.35
CA ASP A 55 -36.59 32.72 -3.21
C ASP A 55 -36.53 34.02 -2.39
N GLY A 56 -37.21 34.02 -1.24
CA GLY A 56 -37.18 35.15 -0.32
C GLY A 56 -35.82 35.35 0.35
N ALA A 57 -35.17 34.24 0.76
CA ALA A 57 -33.81 34.28 1.30
C ALA A 57 -32.79 34.73 0.24
N ALA A 58 -32.94 34.28 -1.01
CA ALA A 58 -32.12 34.72 -2.15
C ALA A 58 -32.28 36.23 -2.40
N ALA A 59 -33.51 36.72 -2.47
CA ALA A 59 -33.79 38.14 -2.61
C ALA A 59 -33.21 38.97 -1.45
N LEU A 60 -33.22 38.43 -0.23
CA LEU A 60 -32.65 39.09 0.95
C LEU A 60 -31.12 39.21 0.86
N ARG A 61 -30.42 38.15 0.43
CA ARG A 61 -28.97 38.17 0.18
C ARG A 61 -28.62 39.22 -0.87
N THR A 62 -29.34 39.22 -1.98
CA THR A 62 -29.15 40.16 -3.09
C THR A 62 -29.34 41.60 -2.65
N LYS A 63 -30.40 41.89 -1.88
CA LYS A 63 -30.66 43.23 -1.33
C LYS A 63 -29.57 43.68 -0.36
N PHE A 64 -29.10 42.80 0.53
CA PHE A 64 -27.99 43.14 1.43
C PHE A 64 -26.74 43.52 0.62
N LEU A 65 -26.38 42.70 -0.37
CA LEU A 65 -25.17 42.90 -1.19
C LEU A 65 -25.29 44.07 -2.18
N GLU A 66 -26.49 44.57 -2.48
CA GLU A 66 -26.69 45.83 -3.22
C GLU A 66 -26.36 47.05 -2.38
N ILE A 67 -26.73 47.01 -1.09
CA ILE A 67 -26.48 48.10 -0.15
C ILE A 67 -25.02 48.07 0.34
N HIS A 68 -24.49 46.86 0.57
CA HIS A 68 -23.17 46.61 1.13
C HIS A 68 -22.37 45.62 0.28
N PRO A 69 -21.92 46.01 -0.92
CA PRO A 69 -21.27 45.10 -1.87
C PRO A 69 -19.95 44.53 -1.38
N GLN A 70 -19.26 45.22 -0.45
CA GLN A 70 -18.03 44.75 0.19
C GLN A 70 -18.21 44.45 1.69
N GLY A 71 -19.46 44.25 2.12
CA GLY A 71 -19.80 43.91 3.51
C GLY A 71 -19.39 44.99 4.52
N GLU A 72 -19.44 46.26 4.13
CA GLU A 72 -19.08 47.43 4.94
C GLU A 72 -19.71 47.39 6.33
N LEU A 73 -21.00 47.03 6.38
CA LEU A 73 -21.74 46.89 7.63
C LEU A 73 -21.14 45.82 8.53
N LEU A 74 -20.85 44.65 7.98
CA LEU A 74 -20.33 43.48 8.71
C LEU A 74 -18.94 43.77 9.25
N LEU A 75 -18.09 44.43 8.46
CA LEU A 75 -16.76 44.87 8.90
C LEU A 75 -16.84 45.88 10.06
N ARG A 76 -17.83 46.79 10.03
CA ARG A 76 -18.06 47.79 11.08
C ARG A 76 -18.57 47.18 12.39
N ILE A 77 -19.48 46.20 12.30
CA ILE A 77 -20.09 45.56 13.48
C ILE A 77 -19.35 44.30 13.93
N TRP A 78 -18.14 44.06 13.42
CA TRP A 78 -17.38 42.83 13.68
C TRP A 78 -17.27 42.53 15.18
N PRO A 79 -17.43 41.28 15.61
CA PRO A 79 -17.38 40.92 17.02
C PRO A 79 -15.93 40.88 17.54
N GLU A 80 -15.52 41.95 18.22
CA GLU A 80 -14.16 42.14 18.76
C GLU A 80 -14.06 41.87 20.28
N GLN A 81 -15.11 42.26 21.01
CA GLN A 81 -15.24 42.11 22.46
C GLN A 81 -16.60 41.49 22.78
N HIS A 82 -16.68 40.77 23.88
CA HIS A 82 -17.93 40.21 24.38
C HIS A 82 -18.13 40.52 25.86
N GLY A 83 -19.38 40.54 26.30
CA GLY A 83 -19.76 40.81 27.68
C GLY A 83 -20.90 41.81 27.78
N VAL A 84 -21.49 41.89 28.98
CA VAL A 84 -22.62 42.78 29.29
C VAL A 84 -22.25 44.23 28.96
N GLY A 85 -23.11 44.91 28.21
CA GLY A 85 -22.89 46.30 27.79
C GLY A 85 -21.98 46.49 26.57
N THR A 86 -21.50 45.39 25.96
CA THR A 86 -20.90 45.43 24.63
C THR A 86 -21.95 45.19 23.55
N ARG A 87 -21.60 45.43 22.28
CA ARG A 87 -22.50 45.13 21.15
C ARG A 87 -22.74 43.62 20.94
N TRP A 88 -21.92 42.78 21.57
CA TRP A 88 -21.95 41.33 21.44
C TRP A 88 -21.95 40.71 22.83
N GLU A 89 -23.12 40.60 23.43
CA GLU A 89 -23.23 40.14 24.82
C GLU A 89 -22.90 38.65 24.94
N ARG A 90 -23.23 37.86 23.91
CA ARG A 90 -23.07 36.39 23.91
C ARG A 90 -21.97 35.99 22.95
N ARG A 91 -21.00 35.22 23.46
CA ARG A 91 -19.86 34.75 22.65
C ARG A 91 -20.30 33.77 21.57
N GLU A 92 -21.37 33.02 21.80
CA GLU A 92 -21.98 32.09 20.84
C GLU A 92 -22.44 32.81 19.55
N SER A 93 -22.89 34.07 19.66
CA SER A 93 -23.34 34.87 18.51
C SER A 93 -22.23 35.12 17.49
N PHE A 94 -20.96 34.97 17.88
CA PHE A 94 -19.81 35.10 16.98
C PHE A 94 -19.86 34.02 15.90
N ALA A 95 -20.25 32.78 16.24
CA ALA A 95 -20.37 31.71 15.26
C ALA A 95 -21.45 32.01 14.22
N VAL A 96 -22.62 32.47 14.67
CA VAL A 96 -23.72 32.89 13.79
C VAL A 96 -23.28 34.03 12.88
N PHE A 97 -22.57 35.03 13.42
CA PHE A 97 -22.04 36.14 12.66
C PHE A 97 -21.06 35.69 11.57
N LEU A 98 -20.08 34.84 11.90
CA LEU A 98 -19.12 34.32 10.93
C LEU A 98 -19.80 33.49 9.84
N GLN A 99 -20.83 32.70 10.18
CA GLN A 99 -21.62 31.96 9.20
C GLN A 99 -22.35 32.90 8.22
N VAL A 100 -22.95 33.99 8.71
CA VAL A 100 -23.58 35.01 7.87
C VAL A 100 -22.56 35.67 6.94
N VAL A 101 -21.38 36.04 7.46
CA VAL A 101 -20.29 36.63 6.67
C VAL A 101 -19.85 35.66 5.56
N GLY A 102 -19.55 34.41 5.90
CA GLY A 102 -19.13 33.40 4.94
C GLY A 102 -20.16 33.15 3.85
N HIS A 103 -21.44 33.05 4.22
CA HIS A 103 -22.54 32.84 3.27
C HIS A 103 -22.72 34.00 2.30
N LEU A 104 -22.67 35.24 2.81
CA LEU A 104 -22.79 36.42 1.96
C LEU A 104 -21.58 36.60 1.06
N LEU A 105 -20.38 36.26 1.53
CA LEU A 105 -19.17 36.25 0.70
C LEU A 105 -19.27 35.24 -0.46
N GLN A 106 -19.70 34.00 -0.17
CA GLN A 106 -19.93 32.98 -1.20
C GLN A 106 -21.00 33.40 -2.20
N THR A 107 -22.09 34.03 -1.72
CA THR A 107 -23.14 34.56 -2.59
C THR A 107 -22.61 35.69 -3.48
N GLN A 108 -21.78 36.58 -2.94
CA GLN A 108 -21.16 37.66 -3.71
C GLN A 108 -20.17 37.10 -4.73
N MET A 109 -19.43 36.04 -4.41
CA MET A 109 -18.53 35.38 -5.36
C MET A 109 -19.28 34.84 -6.59
N GLN A 110 -20.50 34.32 -6.40
CA GLN A 110 -21.36 33.86 -7.50
C GLN A 110 -21.97 35.02 -8.31
N ARG A 111 -22.19 36.19 -7.68
CA ARG A 111 -22.84 37.36 -8.29
C ARG A 111 -21.86 38.30 -8.99
N ASP A 112 -20.84 38.73 -8.27
CA ASP A 112 -19.82 39.68 -8.70
C ASP A 112 -18.46 39.31 -8.05
N PRO A 113 -17.58 38.59 -8.78
CA PRO A 113 -16.31 38.12 -8.23
C PRO A 113 -15.35 39.27 -7.88
N ILE A 114 -15.47 40.44 -8.51
CA ILE A 114 -14.61 41.60 -8.23
C ILE A 114 -14.98 42.19 -6.88
N GLN A 115 -16.28 42.36 -6.62
CA GLN A 115 -16.75 42.84 -5.31
C GLN A 115 -16.51 41.81 -4.21
N ALA A 116 -16.62 40.51 -4.52
CA ALA A 116 -16.26 39.45 -3.59
C ALA A 116 -14.77 39.49 -3.22
N GLU A 117 -13.88 39.71 -4.19
CA GLU A 117 -12.45 39.91 -3.94
C GLU A 117 -12.22 41.14 -3.04
N GLY A 118 -12.89 42.27 -3.32
CA GLY A 118 -12.84 43.46 -2.48
C GLY A 118 -13.28 43.20 -1.05
N PHE A 119 -14.39 42.47 -0.87
CA PHE A 119 -14.91 42.07 0.44
C PHE A 119 -13.91 41.18 1.18
N ALA A 120 -13.40 40.13 0.52
CA ALA A 120 -12.43 39.21 1.10
C ALA A 120 -11.15 39.92 1.53
N LEU A 121 -10.58 40.80 0.68
CA LEU A 121 -9.37 41.55 0.98
C LEU A 121 -9.53 42.44 2.20
N ARG A 122 -10.70 43.05 2.40
CA ARG A 122 -10.96 43.86 3.60
C ARG A 122 -11.02 43.00 4.86
N ILE A 123 -11.70 41.86 4.82
CA ILE A 123 -11.73 40.92 5.96
C ILE A 123 -10.30 40.48 6.31
N VAL A 124 -9.51 40.08 5.32
CA VAL A 124 -8.12 39.63 5.53
C VAL A 124 -7.26 40.74 6.11
N ARG A 125 -7.31 41.96 5.55
CA ARG A 125 -6.48 43.07 6.02
C ARG A 125 -6.86 43.58 7.41
N GLU A 126 -8.15 43.63 7.71
CA GLU A 126 -8.65 44.26 8.93
C GLU A 126 -8.84 43.26 10.07
N LYS A 127 -9.16 41.98 9.78
CA LYS A 127 -9.71 41.03 10.77
C LYS A 127 -8.91 39.72 10.93
N SER A 128 -7.80 39.49 10.23
CA SER A 128 -6.99 38.26 10.36
C SER A 128 -6.54 37.95 11.80
N ALA A 129 -6.10 38.96 12.56
CA ALA A 129 -5.67 38.77 13.96
C ALA A 129 -6.83 38.35 14.89
N LEU A 130 -8.05 38.81 14.59
CA LEU A 130 -9.25 38.43 15.34
C LEU A 130 -9.68 37.00 15.01
N LEU A 131 -9.58 36.59 13.75
CA LEU A 131 -9.81 35.20 13.34
C LEU A 131 -8.81 34.25 14.01
N GLU A 132 -7.53 34.65 14.10
CA GLU A 132 -6.51 33.89 14.85
C GLU A 132 -6.89 33.73 16.32
N LYS A 133 -7.32 34.82 16.99
CA LYS A 133 -7.81 34.78 18.37
C LYS A 133 -9.02 33.87 18.54
N MET A 134 -9.94 33.84 17.57
CA MET A 134 -11.11 32.97 17.61
C MET A 134 -10.74 31.48 17.48
N LEU A 135 -9.66 31.13 16.80
CA LEU A 135 -9.16 29.75 16.78
C LEU A 135 -8.53 29.29 18.10
N SER A 136 -8.16 30.22 19.00
CA SER A 136 -7.62 29.88 20.31
C SER A 136 -8.69 29.57 21.35
N TRP A 137 -9.97 29.68 20.98
CA TRP A 137 -11.14 29.56 21.86
C TRP A 137 -11.60 28.12 22.01
N SER A 138 -10.75 27.31 22.63
CA SER A 138 -10.96 25.87 22.68
C SER A 138 -12.23 25.42 23.41
N ASP A 139 -12.81 26.27 24.24
CA ASP A 139 -14.06 26.07 24.94
C ASP A 139 -15.32 26.27 24.06
N LYS A 140 -15.17 26.83 22.85
CA LYS A 140 -16.27 27.14 21.92
C LYS A 140 -15.99 26.60 20.52
N PRO A 141 -16.16 25.30 20.28
CA PRO A 141 -15.65 24.71 19.05
C PRO A 141 -16.50 25.01 17.80
N LEU A 142 -17.74 25.52 17.94
CA LEU A 142 -18.49 26.05 16.78
C LEU A 142 -17.86 27.34 16.24
N ILE A 143 -17.31 28.19 17.12
CA ILE A 143 -16.63 29.43 16.69
C ILE A 143 -15.36 29.08 15.92
N GLU A 144 -14.59 28.10 16.41
CA GLU A 144 -13.41 27.60 15.70
C GLU A 144 -13.78 27.04 14.32
N PHE A 145 -14.86 26.26 14.25
CA PHE A 145 -15.36 25.71 12.99
C PHE A 145 -15.74 26.82 12.00
N ARG A 146 -16.54 27.81 12.43
CA ARG A 146 -16.94 28.92 11.55
C ARG A 146 -15.79 29.85 11.18
N ALA A 147 -14.77 29.98 12.03
CA ALA A 147 -13.56 30.70 11.68
C ALA A 147 -12.75 29.96 10.61
N LEU A 148 -12.60 28.63 10.71
CA LEU A 148 -11.94 27.81 9.67
C LEU A 148 -12.72 27.84 8.35
N ASP A 149 -14.04 27.69 8.41
CA ASP A 149 -14.96 27.75 7.27
C ASP A 149 -14.83 29.10 6.53
N LEU A 150 -14.84 30.22 7.28
CA LEU A 150 -14.62 31.54 6.70
C LEU A 150 -13.22 31.71 6.11
N LEU A 151 -12.16 31.23 6.78
CA LEU A 151 -10.80 31.27 6.23
C LEU A 151 -10.72 30.48 4.92
N GLY A 152 -11.38 29.33 4.83
CA GLY A 152 -11.47 28.51 3.63
C GLY A 152 -12.19 29.25 2.50
N ALA A 153 -13.33 29.89 2.80
CA ALA A 153 -14.06 30.72 1.86
C ALA A 153 -13.20 31.88 1.33
N LEU A 154 -12.48 32.60 2.21
CA LEU A 154 -11.57 33.70 1.84
C LEU A 154 -10.45 33.23 0.90
N ALA A 155 -9.86 32.07 1.17
CA ALA A 155 -8.84 31.47 0.32
C ALA A 155 -9.40 31.06 -1.07
N GLY A 156 -10.69 30.73 -1.13
CA GLY A 156 -11.37 30.29 -2.36
C GLY A 156 -11.85 31.43 -3.27
N VAL A 157 -11.91 32.68 -2.80
CA VAL A 157 -12.47 33.81 -3.60
C VAL A 157 -11.62 34.13 -4.81
N SER A 158 -10.32 34.35 -4.61
CA SER A 158 -9.38 34.68 -5.69
C SER A 158 -7.94 34.42 -5.27
N GLY A 159 -7.03 34.31 -6.25
CA GLY A 159 -5.60 34.19 -5.99
C GLY A 159 -5.02 35.39 -5.22
N VAL A 160 -5.55 36.60 -5.45
CA VAL A 160 -5.11 37.82 -4.76
C VAL A 160 -5.52 37.81 -3.29
N ALA A 161 -6.77 37.43 -3.00
CA ALA A 161 -7.26 37.28 -1.63
C ALA A 161 -6.50 36.18 -0.86
N ALA A 162 -6.28 35.02 -1.50
CA ALA A 162 -5.51 33.93 -0.91
C ALA A 162 -4.05 34.32 -0.64
N ARG A 163 -3.40 35.05 -1.55
CA ARG A 163 -2.03 35.56 -1.38
C ARG A 163 -1.94 36.51 -0.20
N GLU A 164 -2.90 37.43 -0.09
CA GLU A 164 -2.96 38.36 1.04
C GLU A 164 -3.23 37.63 2.36
N LEU A 165 -4.07 36.59 2.33
CA LEU A 165 -4.36 35.76 3.50
C LEU A 165 -3.09 35.04 3.99
N VAL A 166 -2.35 34.40 3.08
CA VAL A 166 -1.07 33.76 3.37
C VAL A 166 -0.04 34.75 3.92
N ARG A 167 -0.09 36.02 3.50
CA ARG A 167 0.83 37.07 3.95
C ARG A 167 0.51 37.59 5.35
N LEU A 168 -0.78 37.73 5.70
CA LEU A 168 -1.21 38.42 6.92
C LEU A 168 -1.65 37.48 8.05
N PHE A 169 -2.13 36.28 7.73
CA PHE A 169 -2.57 35.32 8.74
C PHE A 169 -1.40 34.45 9.23
N ASN A 170 -1.29 34.27 10.55
CA ASN A 170 -0.23 33.48 11.16
C ASN A 170 -0.56 31.97 11.15
N PHE A 171 -0.27 31.29 10.04
CA PHE A 171 -0.44 29.83 9.91
C PHE A 171 0.47 29.00 10.82
N GLN A 172 1.43 29.63 11.53
CA GLN A 172 2.30 28.96 12.49
C GLN A 172 1.80 29.10 13.93
N CYS A 173 0.70 29.83 14.16
CA CYS A 173 0.19 30.02 15.51
C CYS A 173 -0.23 28.66 16.13
N PRO A 174 0.02 28.43 17.43
CA PRO A 174 -0.29 27.16 18.08
C PRO A 174 -1.77 26.76 17.96
N ALA A 175 -2.67 27.76 17.97
CA ALA A 175 -4.10 27.56 17.80
C ALA A 175 -4.43 26.92 16.45
N PHE A 176 -3.88 27.44 15.35
CA PHE A 176 -4.07 26.89 14.00
C PHE A 176 -3.40 25.52 13.84
N VAL A 177 -2.15 25.35 14.31
CA VAL A 177 -1.42 24.08 14.19
C VAL A 177 -2.15 22.93 14.89
N LYS A 178 -2.82 23.21 16.02
CA LYS A 178 -3.64 22.23 16.74
C LYS A 178 -4.87 21.78 15.95
N MET A 179 -5.41 22.61 15.05
CA MET A 179 -6.59 22.25 14.24
C MET A 179 -6.34 21.06 13.33
N ALA A 180 -5.07 20.78 12.97
CA ALA A 180 -4.71 19.62 12.17
C ALA A 180 -5.14 18.28 12.79
N THR A 181 -5.23 18.17 14.11
CA THR A 181 -5.64 16.93 14.80
C THR A 181 -6.91 17.10 15.64
N ARG A 182 -7.53 18.29 15.61
CA ARG A 182 -8.65 18.62 16.48
C ARG A 182 -9.96 18.09 15.91
N ARG A 183 -10.66 17.29 16.72
CA ARG A 183 -11.99 16.76 16.41
C ARG A 183 -13.01 17.24 17.43
N TRP A 184 -14.27 17.26 17.04
CA TRP A 184 -15.35 17.37 18.00
C TRP A 184 -15.43 16.05 18.78
N LYS A 185 -15.37 16.09 20.12
CA LYS A 185 -15.52 14.87 20.93
C LYS A 185 -16.93 14.32 20.69
N LYS A 186 -17.05 13.04 20.32
CA LYS A 186 -18.34 12.35 20.33
C LYS A 186 -18.93 12.54 21.74
N VAL A 187 -20.16 13.04 21.81
CA VAL A 187 -20.89 13.06 23.08
C VAL A 187 -21.05 11.59 23.47
N GLU A 188 -20.46 11.18 24.59
CA GLU A 188 -20.69 9.84 25.14
C GLU A 188 -22.20 9.70 25.34
N ALA A 189 -22.82 8.76 24.63
CA ALA A 189 -24.23 8.46 24.80
C ALA A 189 -24.45 8.04 26.26
N VAL A 190 -25.28 8.78 26.98
CA VAL A 190 -25.57 8.51 28.40
C VAL A 190 -26.54 7.32 28.55
N ASP A 191 -27.18 6.85 27.45
CA ASP A 191 -28.09 5.71 27.49
C ASP A 191 -27.96 4.82 26.24
N GLU A 192 -27.87 3.50 26.48
CA GLU A 192 -27.59 2.42 25.51
C GLU A 192 -28.64 2.28 24.36
N GLU A 193 -29.72 3.05 24.37
CA GLU A 193 -30.81 2.97 23.37
C GLU A 193 -30.85 4.12 22.36
N THR A 194 -29.97 5.13 22.48
CA THR A 194 -29.95 6.24 21.51
C THR A 194 -28.87 6.04 20.46
N MET A 195 -29.29 6.01 19.19
CA MET A 195 -28.41 6.01 18.01
C MET A 195 -27.27 7.01 18.20
N VAL A 196 -26.04 6.61 17.83
CA VAL A 196 -24.84 7.45 17.85
C VAL A 196 -25.17 8.77 17.14
N LYS A 197 -25.40 9.85 17.92
CA LYS A 197 -25.64 11.18 17.34
C LYS A 197 -24.35 11.63 16.70
N GLU A 198 -24.31 11.66 15.37
CA GLU A 198 -23.21 12.27 14.63
C GLU A 198 -23.02 13.71 15.11
N ALA A 199 -21.75 14.13 15.25
CA ALA A 199 -21.48 15.49 15.67
C ALA A 199 -22.04 16.45 14.60
N PRO A 200 -22.68 17.56 15.00
CA PRO A 200 -23.36 18.47 14.07
C PRO A 200 -22.40 19.14 13.06
N PHE A 201 -21.09 19.06 13.29
CA PHE A 201 -20.03 19.52 12.40
C PHE A 201 -18.69 18.88 12.79
N GLN A 202 -17.72 18.91 11.86
CA GLN A 202 -16.37 18.39 12.08
C GLN A 202 -15.29 19.45 11.87
N LEU A 203 -14.61 19.82 12.97
CA LEU A 203 -13.48 20.77 12.96
C LEU A 203 -12.34 20.32 12.05
N ARG A 204 -12.03 19.03 12.11
CA ARG A 204 -10.99 18.41 11.29
C ARG A 204 -11.30 18.55 9.80
N GLN A 205 -12.56 18.36 9.41
CA GLN A 205 -12.98 18.54 8.02
C GLN A 205 -12.80 19.98 7.54
N ALA A 206 -13.28 20.97 8.32
CA ALA A 206 -13.08 22.38 7.97
C ALA A 206 -11.60 22.78 7.83
N TYR A 207 -10.73 22.20 8.67
CA TYR A 207 -9.28 22.37 8.52
C TYR A 207 -8.76 21.77 7.21
N VAL A 208 -9.19 20.54 6.88
CA VAL A 208 -8.82 19.86 5.63
C VAL A 208 -9.26 20.70 4.42
N ASP A 209 -10.50 21.19 4.43
CA ASP A 209 -11.08 21.99 3.35
C ASP A 209 -10.30 23.30 3.11
N LEU A 210 -9.94 24.02 4.19
CA LEU A 210 -9.11 25.22 4.09
C LEU A 210 -7.73 24.92 3.48
N VAL A 211 -7.05 23.87 3.95
CA VAL A 211 -5.71 23.54 3.43
C VAL A 211 -5.79 23.05 1.98
N LEU A 212 -6.83 22.30 1.62
CA LEU A 212 -7.08 21.91 0.23
C LEU A 212 -7.40 23.12 -0.65
N ALA A 213 -8.15 24.11 -0.17
CA ALA A 213 -8.41 25.35 -0.91
C ALA A 213 -7.11 26.13 -1.18
N LEU A 214 -6.21 26.23 -0.19
CA LEU A 214 -4.89 26.85 -0.37
C LEU A 214 -4.00 26.05 -1.34
N THR A 215 -4.06 24.71 -1.28
CA THR A 215 -3.29 23.84 -2.16
C THR A 215 -3.82 23.88 -3.60
N ALA A 216 -5.14 24.04 -3.79
CA ALA A 216 -5.78 24.15 -5.10
C ALA A 216 -5.70 25.57 -5.71
N CYS A 217 -5.15 26.54 -4.98
CA CYS A 217 -5.10 27.92 -5.44
C CYS A 217 -4.19 28.05 -6.68
N PRO A 218 -4.66 28.66 -7.79
CA PRO A 218 -3.85 28.83 -9.00
C PRO A 218 -2.71 29.84 -8.83
N ASP A 219 -2.72 30.62 -7.73
CA ASP A 219 -1.65 31.55 -7.44
C ASP A 219 -0.36 30.83 -7.04
N LYS A 220 0.68 30.96 -7.85
CA LYS A 220 1.97 30.28 -7.65
C LYS A 220 2.60 30.54 -6.28
N SER A 221 2.41 31.74 -5.70
CA SER A 221 2.98 32.07 -4.40
C SER A 221 2.25 31.38 -3.24
N VAL A 222 0.92 31.29 -3.33
CA VAL A 222 0.07 30.55 -2.39
C VAL A 222 0.35 29.05 -2.49
N HIS A 223 0.35 28.52 -3.71
CA HIS A 223 0.65 27.12 -3.94
C HIS A 223 2.03 26.74 -3.41
N ARG A 224 3.07 27.55 -3.68
CA ARG A 224 4.42 27.35 -3.13
C ARG A 224 4.44 27.44 -1.61
N PHE A 225 3.68 28.35 -1.01
CA PHE A 225 3.55 28.42 0.45
C PHE A 225 2.91 27.16 1.04
N ALA A 226 1.90 26.61 0.37
CA ALA A 226 1.20 25.41 0.82
C ALA A 226 2.10 24.16 0.78
N THR A 227 2.87 23.98 -0.29
CA THR A 227 3.65 22.76 -0.55
C THR A 227 5.13 22.80 -0.17
N LYS A 228 5.68 23.96 0.24
CA LYS A 228 7.09 24.07 0.68
C LYS A 228 7.34 23.33 1.99
N GLU A 229 8.62 23.20 2.36
CA GLU A 229 9.01 22.70 3.68
C GLU A 229 8.42 23.58 4.80
N GLY A 230 7.78 22.94 5.79
CA GLY A 230 6.99 23.63 6.82
C GLY A 230 5.68 24.26 6.32
N GLY A 231 5.29 24.00 5.07
CA GLY A 231 4.00 24.38 4.50
C GLY A 231 2.83 23.61 5.12
N VAL A 232 1.62 24.09 4.85
CA VAL A 232 0.40 23.57 5.48
C VAL A 232 -0.07 22.23 4.89
N THR A 233 0.24 21.89 3.63
CA THR A 233 -0.31 20.69 2.99
C THR A 233 0.16 19.39 3.67
N ALA A 234 1.41 19.33 4.13
CA ALA A 234 1.94 18.14 4.81
C ALA A 234 1.25 17.86 6.17
N SER A 235 0.61 18.85 6.78
CA SER A 235 -0.10 18.67 8.05
C SER A 235 -1.37 17.84 7.91
N LEU A 236 -1.91 17.71 6.68
CA LEU A 236 -3.10 16.92 6.38
C LEU A 236 -2.92 15.45 6.74
N PHE A 237 -1.70 14.94 6.74
CA PHE A 237 -1.43 13.54 7.10
C PHE A 237 -1.35 13.30 8.61
N LYS A 238 -1.49 14.31 9.48
CA LYS A 238 -1.41 14.13 10.94
C LYS A 238 -2.68 13.50 11.49
N SER A 239 -2.53 12.39 12.23
CA SER A 239 -3.63 11.65 12.90
C SER A 239 -4.76 11.33 11.93
N MET A 240 -4.50 10.60 10.83
CA MET A 240 -5.55 10.20 9.88
C MET A 240 -6.39 9.01 10.38
N ASP A 241 -5.92 8.34 11.42
CA ASP A 241 -6.50 7.14 12.04
C ASP A 241 -7.97 7.26 12.49
N ASN A 242 -8.42 8.49 12.78
CA ASN A 242 -9.78 8.76 13.24
C ASN A 242 -10.59 9.63 12.24
N ASP A 243 -10.11 9.83 11.02
CA ASP A 243 -10.89 10.49 9.96
C ASP A 243 -11.89 9.49 9.36
N SER A 244 -13.07 9.96 8.90
CA SER A 244 -14.03 9.07 8.25
C SER A 244 -13.52 8.62 6.88
N SER A 245 -14.02 7.47 6.41
CA SER A 245 -13.62 6.89 5.12
C SER A 245 -13.86 7.84 3.95
N GLU A 246 -15.01 8.52 3.92
CA GLU A 246 -15.34 9.53 2.91
C GLU A 246 -14.32 10.67 2.86
N VAL A 247 -13.91 11.15 4.04
CA VAL A 247 -12.93 12.24 4.17
C VAL A 247 -11.56 11.78 3.71
N LEU A 248 -11.12 10.58 4.09
CA LEU A 248 -9.84 10.03 3.65
C LEU A 248 -9.81 9.80 2.13
N MET A 249 -10.88 9.24 1.56
CA MET A 249 -10.99 9.03 0.12
C MET A 249 -10.94 10.37 -0.64
N ALA A 250 -11.73 11.35 -0.22
CA ALA A 250 -11.74 12.68 -0.83
C ALA A 250 -10.37 13.37 -0.70
N LEU A 251 -9.75 13.29 0.48
CA LEU A 251 -8.42 13.85 0.75
C LEU A 251 -7.36 13.26 -0.17
N PHE A 252 -7.28 11.92 -0.26
CA PHE A 252 -6.28 11.25 -1.09
C PHE A 252 -6.51 11.47 -2.59
N ALA A 253 -7.76 11.47 -3.04
CA ALA A 253 -8.09 11.80 -4.43
C ALA A 253 -7.62 13.23 -4.77
N ARG A 254 -7.99 14.22 -3.95
CA ARG A 254 -7.65 15.62 -4.18
C ARG A 254 -6.15 15.90 -4.08
N LEU A 255 -5.45 15.34 -3.09
CA LEU A 255 -3.99 15.47 -3.00
C LEU A 255 -3.26 14.71 -4.12
N GLY A 256 -3.84 13.61 -4.59
CA GLY A 256 -3.35 12.88 -5.75
C GLY A 256 -3.34 13.75 -7.00
N GLU A 257 -4.45 14.44 -7.27
CA GLU A 257 -4.60 15.38 -8.39
C GLU A 257 -3.76 16.64 -8.21
N LEU A 258 -3.91 17.33 -7.08
CA LEU A 258 -3.33 18.64 -6.84
C LEU A 258 -1.82 18.58 -6.67
N VAL A 259 -1.29 17.50 -6.05
CA VAL A 259 0.12 17.41 -5.66
C VAL A 259 0.87 16.29 -6.39
N LEU A 260 0.43 15.04 -6.22
CA LEU A 260 1.24 13.88 -6.62
C LEU A 260 1.41 13.79 -8.14
N ARG A 261 0.30 13.89 -8.87
CA ARG A 261 0.24 13.76 -10.34
C ARG A 261 0.39 15.08 -11.08
N ASN A 262 0.34 16.21 -10.36
CA ASN A 262 0.48 17.53 -10.97
C ASN A 262 1.94 17.74 -11.48
N PRO A 263 2.15 18.00 -12.78
CA PRO A 263 3.47 18.21 -13.36
C PRO A 263 4.09 19.57 -13.01
N GLU A 264 3.28 20.55 -12.58
CA GLU A 264 3.76 21.89 -12.22
C GLU A 264 4.52 21.93 -10.88
N ILE A 265 4.41 20.86 -10.09
CA ILE A 265 5.03 20.77 -8.78
C ILE A 265 6.36 20.04 -8.91
N GLU A 266 7.42 20.72 -8.48
CA GLU A 266 8.76 20.15 -8.40
C GLU A 266 8.78 18.88 -7.53
N HIS A 267 9.54 17.88 -7.96
CA HIS A 267 9.70 16.60 -7.26
C HIS A 267 10.04 16.78 -5.78
N LYS A 268 10.98 17.68 -5.46
CA LYS A 268 11.34 18.06 -4.10
C LYS A 268 10.14 18.48 -3.23
N ASN A 269 9.21 19.27 -3.77
CA ASN A 269 8.02 19.71 -3.02
C ASN A 269 7.02 18.56 -2.84
N LYS A 270 6.93 17.63 -3.81
CA LYS A 270 6.15 16.40 -3.64
C LYS A 270 6.69 15.55 -2.49
N LEU A 271 8.02 15.39 -2.39
CA LEU A 271 8.66 14.68 -1.27
C LEU A 271 8.40 15.33 0.09
N VAL A 272 8.34 16.67 0.14
CA VAL A 272 8.01 17.41 1.38
C VAL A 272 6.57 17.12 1.84
N VAL A 273 5.62 17.14 0.90
CA VAL A 273 4.20 16.87 1.20
C VAL A 273 4.01 15.41 1.58
N TYR A 274 4.43 14.48 0.72
CA TYR A 274 4.31 13.03 0.92
C TYR A 274 5.46 12.45 1.73
N ASN A 275 5.90 13.14 2.78
CA ASN A 275 7.07 12.78 3.59
C ASN A 275 6.90 11.47 4.37
N GLY A 276 7.93 11.09 5.15
CA GLY A 276 7.88 9.89 5.99
C GLY A 276 6.66 9.79 6.92
N THR A 277 6.15 10.91 7.44
CA THR A 277 4.92 10.92 8.27
C THR A 277 3.70 10.48 7.47
N CYS A 278 3.56 10.93 6.22
CA CYS A 278 2.50 10.48 5.32
C CYS A 278 2.57 8.97 5.14
N VAL A 279 3.75 8.44 4.82
CA VAL A 279 3.97 7.00 4.64
C VAL A 279 3.60 6.23 5.91
N HIS A 280 4.06 6.65 7.08
CA HIS A 280 3.71 6.00 8.36
C HIS A 280 2.19 5.97 8.61
N GLN A 281 1.49 7.04 8.27
CA GLN A 281 0.05 7.13 8.50
C GLN A 281 -0.74 6.28 7.51
N LEU A 282 -0.34 6.26 6.22
CA LEU A 282 -0.90 5.34 5.22
C LEU A 282 -0.73 3.87 5.63
N LEU A 283 0.42 3.53 6.21
CA LEU A 283 0.69 2.18 6.69
C LEU A 283 -0.15 1.80 7.91
N ALA A 284 -0.41 2.76 8.81
CA ALA A 284 -1.34 2.55 9.91
C ALA A 284 -2.77 2.31 9.40
N LEU A 285 -3.20 3.01 8.34
CA LEU A 285 -4.52 2.80 7.72
C LEU A 285 -4.69 1.40 7.12
N LEU A 286 -3.61 0.75 6.66
CA LEU A 286 -3.67 -0.65 6.20
C LEU A 286 -4.02 -1.65 7.32
N GLN A 287 -3.81 -1.27 8.58
CA GLN A 287 -4.07 -2.11 9.76
C GLN A 287 -5.47 -1.89 10.35
N VAL A 288 -6.25 -0.96 9.82
CA VAL A 288 -7.61 -0.68 10.29
C VAL A 288 -8.52 -1.84 9.94
N GLU A 289 -9.12 -2.45 10.96
CA GLU A 289 -10.09 -3.54 10.81
C GLU A 289 -11.48 -2.99 10.47
N GLY A 290 -12.18 -3.62 9.53
CA GLY A 290 -13.59 -3.31 9.24
C GLY A 290 -13.88 -2.31 8.13
N ASP A 291 -12.87 -1.67 7.52
CA ASP A 291 -13.06 -0.75 6.39
C ASP A 291 -12.14 -1.12 5.21
N GLU A 292 -12.68 -1.84 4.23
CA GLU A 292 -11.95 -2.21 3.00
C GLU A 292 -11.66 -1.01 2.10
N GLY A 293 -12.58 -0.03 2.02
CA GLY A 293 -12.41 1.13 1.16
C GLY A 293 -11.22 2.00 1.58
N VAL A 294 -11.04 2.21 2.88
CA VAL A 294 -9.87 2.94 3.43
C VAL A 294 -8.58 2.20 3.16
N ARG A 295 -8.55 0.88 3.35
CA ARG A 295 -7.36 0.05 3.09
C ARG A 295 -6.98 0.08 1.61
N ASP A 296 -7.94 -0.09 0.72
CA ASP A 296 -7.72 -0.07 -0.73
C ASP A 296 -7.24 1.30 -1.19
N THR A 297 -7.80 2.37 -0.64
CA THR A 297 -7.38 3.74 -0.96
C THR A 297 -5.95 4.01 -0.46
N ALA A 298 -5.62 3.63 0.78
CA ALA A 298 -4.28 3.77 1.32
C ALA A 298 -3.25 2.95 0.54
N LEU A 299 -3.62 1.72 0.13
CA LEU A 299 -2.81 0.86 -0.73
C LEU A 299 -2.61 1.50 -2.11
N GLY A 300 -3.66 2.08 -2.70
CA GLY A 300 -3.58 2.82 -3.96
C GLY A 300 -2.60 3.99 -3.90
N VAL A 301 -2.62 4.77 -2.82
CA VAL A 301 -1.65 5.87 -2.61
C VAL A 301 -0.23 5.31 -2.44
N LEU A 302 -0.04 4.24 -1.66
CA LEU A 302 1.27 3.60 -1.51
C LEU A 302 1.79 3.05 -2.85
N ASN A 303 0.91 2.51 -3.69
CA ASN A 303 1.26 2.09 -5.05
C ASN A 303 1.72 3.25 -5.91
N ALA A 304 1.00 4.37 -5.89
CA ALA A 304 1.42 5.59 -6.59
C ALA A 304 2.74 6.16 -6.07
N LEU A 305 3.03 6.00 -4.77
CA LEU A 305 4.26 6.48 -4.15
C LEU A 305 5.49 5.61 -4.46
N PHE A 306 5.34 4.28 -4.58
CA PHE A 306 6.47 3.34 -4.62
C PHE A 306 6.55 2.44 -5.87
N PHE A 307 5.43 2.17 -6.55
CA PHE A 307 5.35 1.08 -7.53
C PHE A 307 4.88 1.50 -8.93
N GLU A 308 4.10 2.57 -9.05
CA GLU A 308 3.59 3.04 -10.35
C GLU A 308 4.69 3.65 -11.24
N ASN A 309 4.43 3.71 -12.55
CA ASN A 309 5.30 4.40 -13.50
C ASN A 309 5.35 5.90 -13.17
N GLY A 310 6.52 6.40 -12.79
CA GLY A 310 6.68 7.77 -12.28
C GLY A 310 6.48 7.90 -10.76
N ALA A 311 6.59 6.79 -10.02
CA ALA A 311 6.56 6.76 -8.57
C ALA A 311 7.41 7.87 -7.94
N LEU A 312 6.89 8.47 -6.87
CA LEU A 312 7.58 9.56 -6.18
C LEU A 312 8.90 9.08 -5.56
N TYR A 313 8.87 7.92 -4.91
CA TYR A 313 10.00 7.31 -4.25
C TYR A 313 10.65 6.27 -5.16
N VAL A 314 11.68 6.70 -5.89
CA VAL A 314 12.50 5.81 -6.70
C VAL A 314 13.77 5.45 -5.92
N VAL A 315 13.91 4.18 -5.54
CA VAL A 315 15.15 3.66 -4.98
C VAL A 315 15.97 3.02 -6.08
N PRO A 316 17.26 3.39 -6.23
CA PRO A 316 18.15 2.68 -7.13
C PRO A 316 18.17 1.18 -6.82
N LYS A 317 18.04 0.33 -7.86
CA LYS A 317 17.93 -1.13 -7.71
C LYS A 317 19.06 -1.73 -6.85
N GLN A 318 20.28 -1.23 -7.01
CA GLN A 318 21.44 -1.64 -6.20
C GLN A 318 21.27 -1.33 -4.71
N GLN A 319 20.71 -0.16 -4.36
CA GLN A 319 20.48 0.20 -2.96
C GLN A 319 19.30 -0.54 -2.35
N ALA A 320 18.24 -0.78 -3.11
CA ALA A 320 17.12 -1.63 -2.66
C ALA A 320 17.62 -3.04 -2.32
N LEU A 321 18.44 -3.63 -3.19
CA LEU A 321 19.06 -4.94 -2.95
C LEU A 321 20.00 -4.89 -1.73
N ARG A 322 20.81 -3.85 -1.59
CA ARG A 322 21.69 -3.66 -0.42
C ARG A 322 20.92 -3.60 0.90
N LEU A 323 19.84 -2.82 0.95
CA LEU A 323 18.98 -2.74 2.14
C LEU A 323 18.38 -4.11 2.46
N PHE A 324 17.90 -4.84 1.46
CA PHE A 324 17.34 -6.19 1.63
C PHE A 324 18.37 -7.20 2.16
N LEU A 325 19.60 -7.16 1.65
CA LEU A 325 20.65 -8.13 2.02
C LEU A 325 21.39 -7.76 3.32
N SER A 326 21.41 -6.48 3.71
CA SER A 326 22.15 -6.01 4.89
C SER A 326 21.59 -6.56 6.22
N LYS A 327 22.45 -7.18 7.05
CA LYS A 327 22.04 -7.78 8.35
C LYS A 327 21.57 -6.76 9.37
N SER A 328 22.00 -5.51 9.24
CA SER A 328 21.78 -4.47 10.23
C SER A 328 20.92 -3.36 9.65
N THR A 329 19.77 -3.08 10.29
CA THR A 329 19.10 -1.78 10.18
C THR A 329 19.93 -0.68 10.85
N ALA A 330 21.11 -1.00 11.39
CA ALA A 330 22.10 -0.09 11.95
C ALA A 330 23.47 -0.35 11.30
N ALA A 331 23.62 0.04 10.04
CA ALA A 331 24.93 0.40 9.49
C ALA A 331 24.87 1.89 9.15
N GLY A 332 25.01 2.71 10.19
CA GLY A 332 25.54 4.05 10.03
C GLY A 332 27.05 3.92 10.09
N SER A 333 27.70 3.93 8.93
CA SER A 333 29.10 4.33 8.81
C SER A 333 29.39 4.52 7.33
N ASP A 334 29.93 5.69 7.01
CA ASP A 334 30.69 6.00 5.82
C ASP A 334 31.37 4.76 5.22
N GLN A 335 31.24 4.56 3.90
CA GLN A 335 32.28 3.92 3.09
C GLN A 335 31.93 3.97 1.60
N GLY A 336 32.63 4.85 0.90
CA GLY A 336 33.52 4.43 -0.19
C GLY A 336 33.06 4.72 -1.60
N ASP A 337 31.96 4.14 -2.03
CA ASP A 337 31.63 4.10 -3.46
C ASP A 337 30.20 4.60 -3.70
N GLU A 338 30.03 5.92 -3.67
CA GLU A 338 28.82 6.55 -4.18
C GLU A 338 28.86 6.54 -5.71
N VAL A 339 28.07 5.66 -6.33
CA VAL A 339 27.30 6.11 -7.50
C VAL A 339 26.65 7.42 -7.05
N SER A 340 26.81 8.52 -7.78
CA SER A 340 26.30 9.84 -7.39
C SER A 340 24.79 9.78 -7.17
N ILE A 341 24.37 9.50 -5.93
CA ILE A 341 22.98 9.38 -5.54
C ILE A 341 22.50 10.78 -5.23
N THR A 342 21.37 11.15 -5.82
CA THR A 342 20.77 12.45 -5.52
C THR A 342 20.31 12.48 -4.06
N SER A 343 20.30 13.66 -3.45
CA SER A 343 19.74 13.84 -2.09
C SER A 343 18.31 13.30 -1.95
N GLU A 344 17.55 13.30 -3.05
CA GLU A 344 16.18 12.79 -3.14
C GLU A 344 16.12 11.25 -3.05
N GLN A 345 17.04 10.55 -3.73
CA GLN A 345 17.15 9.09 -3.65
C GLN A 345 17.62 8.64 -2.26
N MET A 346 18.54 9.37 -1.63
CA MET A 346 18.92 9.12 -0.23
C MET A 346 17.72 9.32 0.72
N TYR A 347 16.90 10.35 0.48
CA TYR A 347 15.68 10.58 1.24
C TYR A 347 14.67 9.45 1.02
N ALA A 348 14.47 8.99 -0.21
CA ALA A 348 13.59 7.86 -0.52
C ALA A 348 14.02 6.59 0.22
N VAL A 349 15.32 6.30 0.24
CA VAL A 349 15.89 5.19 1.00
C VAL A 349 15.65 5.34 2.51
N LYS A 350 15.80 6.54 3.06
CA LYS A 350 15.51 6.83 4.47
C LYS A 350 14.03 6.61 4.80
N VAL A 351 13.12 7.09 3.94
CA VAL A 351 11.67 6.92 4.11
C VAL A 351 11.29 5.44 4.05
N ILE A 352 11.78 4.72 3.04
CA ILE A 352 11.51 3.28 2.90
C ILE A 352 12.13 2.49 4.04
N ARG A 353 13.34 2.81 4.47
CA ARG A 353 13.96 2.17 5.65
C ARG A 353 13.13 2.42 6.91
N ASN A 354 12.68 3.64 7.15
CA ASN A 354 11.84 3.94 8.31
C ASN A 354 10.49 3.24 8.21
N ALA A 355 9.84 3.24 7.04
CA ALA A 355 8.61 2.49 6.79
C ALA A 355 8.82 0.99 7.05
N VAL A 356 9.89 0.42 6.50
CA VAL A 356 10.30 -0.97 6.70
C VAL A 356 10.59 -1.27 8.17
N VAL A 357 11.18 -0.36 8.94
CA VAL A 357 11.42 -0.55 10.39
C VAL A 357 10.11 -0.45 11.18
N THR A 358 9.24 0.50 10.85
CA THR A 358 8.01 0.77 11.60
C THR A 358 6.92 -0.26 11.36
N ILE A 359 6.74 -0.69 10.12
CA ILE A 359 5.84 -1.82 9.81
C ILE A 359 6.55 -3.14 10.15
N GLY A 360 7.88 -3.14 10.09
CA GLY A 360 8.66 -4.33 10.03
C GLY A 360 8.83 -4.88 8.61
N VAL A 361 8.19 -4.43 7.51
CA VAL A 361 8.06 -5.18 6.21
C VAL A 361 9.20 -6.14 5.79
N ASN A 362 10.49 -5.80 5.92
CA ASN A 362 11.60 -6.74 5.66
C ASN A 362 11.83 -7.72 6.83
N GLU A 363 11.75 -7.25 8.06
CA GLU A 363 11.49 -8.09 9.23
C GLU A 363 10.09 -8.71 9.20
N LEU A 364 9.12 -8.28 8.41
CA LEU A 364 7.80 -8.87 8.34
C LEU A 364 7.89 -10.00 7.36
N LEU A 365 8.38 -9.85 6.13
CA LEU A 365 8.66 -11.01 5.28
C LEU A 365 9.64 -11.98 5.96
N HIS A 366 10.72 -11.50 6.58
CA HIS A 366 11.69 -12.38 7.24
C HIS A 366 11.24 -12.93 8.60
N LYS A 367 10.62 -12.15 9.52
CA LYS A 367 10.02 -12.66 10.78
C LYS A 367 8.71 -13.39 10.50
N TYR A 368 7.96 -13.10 9.44
CA TYR A 368 6.78 -13.88 9.03
C TYR A 368 7.28 -15.19 8.46
N LEU A 369 8.24 -15.23 7.53
CA LEU A 369 8.85 -16.50 7.10
C LEU A 369 9.53 -17.25 8.25
N THR A 370 10.19 -16.58 9.19
CA THR A 370 10.80 -17.21 10.39
C THR A 370 9.76 -17.63 11.44
N ALA A 371 8.68 -16.88 11.65
CA ALA A 371 7.55 -17.24 12.52
C ALA A 371 6.72 -18.35 11.89
N LEU A 372 6.61 -18.37 10.57
CA LEU A 372 6.08 -19.48 9.78
C LEU A 372 7.04 -20.68 9.85
N ALA A 373 8.36 -20.50 9.96
CA ALA A 373 9.32 -21.58 10.19
C ALA A 373 9.04 -22.32 11.51
N VAL A 374 8.75 -21.57 12.59
CA VAL A 374 8.29 -22.15 13.86
C VAL A 374 6.94 -22.88 13.72
N GLN A 375 6.12 -22.49 12.74
CA GLN A 375 4.83 -23.14 12.42
C GLN A 375 4.94 -24.21 11.32
N LEU A 376 6.13 -24.42 10.75
CA LEU A 376 6.46 -25.47 9.78
C LEU A 376 6.92 -26.74 10.53
N GLU A 377 6.41 -26.99 11.73
CA GLU A 377 6.43 -28.36 12.23
C GLU A 377 5.46 -29.20 11.39
N PRO A 378 5.92 -30.31 10.77
CA PRO A 378 5.08 -31.12 9.89
C PRO A 378 3.97 -31.80 10.72
N GLN A 379 2.81 -31.16 10.76
CA GLN A 379 1.58 -31.68 11.35
C GLN A 379 0.47 -31.66 10.30
N PRO A 380 -0.37 -32.70 10.21
CA PRO A 380 -1.39 -32.81 9.16
C PRO A 380 -2.62 -31.97 9.49
N VAL A 381 -2.42 -30.67 9.72
CA VAL A 381 -3.44 -29.68 10.07
C VAL A 381 -3.56 -28.64 8.95
N SER A 382 -4.73 -28.02 8.81
CA SER A 382 -4.99 -26.98 7.79
C SER A 382 -3.93 -25.88 7.79
N ARG A 383 -3.46 -25.50 8.99
CA ARG A 383 -2.40 -24.52 9.19
C ARG A 383 -1.13 -24.83 8.40
N TRP A 384 -0.64 -26.06 8.42
CA TRP A 384 0.57 -26.45 7.68
C TRP A 384 0.42 -26.18 6.18
N PHE A 385 -0.72 -26.56 5.59
CA PHE A 385 -0.95 -26.40 4.15
C PHE A 385 -1.10 -24.93 3.74
N CYS A 386 -1.76 -24.11 4.57
CA CYS A 386 -1.85 -22.67 4.34
C CYS A 386 -0.45 -22.03 4.39
N VAL A 387 0.34 -22.36 5.42
CA VAL A 387 1.70 -21.83 5.60
C VAL A 387 2.61 -22.27 4.45
N ALA A 388 2.63 -23.56 4.10
CA ALA A 388 3.45 -24.10 3.03
C ALA A 388 3.10 -23.47 1.66
N SER A 389 1.80 -23.29 1.37
CA SER A 389 1.34 -22.65 0.14
C SER A 389 1.77 -21.18 0.07
N LEU A 390 1.65 -20.45 1.17
CA LEU A 390 2.06 -19.05 1.25
C LEU A 390 3.57 -18.90 1.07
N VAL A 391 4.37 -19.75 1.71
CA VAL A 391 5.83 -19.79 1.52
C VAL A 391 6.17 -20.10 0.06
N GLN A 392 5.49 -21.06 -0.57
CA GLN A 392 5.72 -21.38 -1.98
C GLN A 392 5.39 -20.20 -2.91
N MET A 393 4.30 -19.48 -2.67
CA MET A 393 3.95 -18.27 -3.42
C MET A 393 4.99 -17.17 -3.26
N LEU A 394 5.41 -16.88 -2.02
CA LEU A 394 6.45 -15.88 -1.74
C LEU A 394 7.80 -16.21 -2.40
N LEU A 395 8.16 -17.50 -2.41
CA LEU A 395 9.38 -17.96 -3.10
C LEU A 395 9.26 -17.84 -4.63
N SER A 396 8.04 -17.87 -5.17
CA SER A 396 7.77 -17.81 -6.61
C SER A 396 7.74 -16.39 -7.18
N CYS A 397 7.66 -15.35 -6.34
CA CYS A 397 7.67 -13.95 -6.76
C CYS A 397 8.87 -13.61 -7.67
N SER A 398 8.67 -12.65 -8.58
CA SER A 398 9.70 -12.18 -9.50
C SER A 398 10.89 -11.56 -8.77
N LEU A 399 12.10 -11.73 -9.35
CA LEU A 399 13.36 -11.15 -8.91
C LEU A 399 14.04 -10.34 -10.01
N ASP A 400 13.27 -9.81 -10.97
CA ASP A 400 13.80 -9.15 -12.17
C ASP A 400 14.63 -7.90 -11.88
N ALA A 401 14.50 -7.31 -10.68
CA ALA A 401 15.31 -6.18 -10.23
C ALA A 401 16.69 -6.56 -9.67
N VAL A 402 16.93 -7.84 -9.37
CA VAL A 402 18.19 -8.31 -8.78
C VAL A 402 19.38 -8.23 -9.74
N PRO A 403 19.28 -8.67 -11.02
CA PRO A 403 20.41 -8.61 -11.95
C PRO A 403 21.02 -7.20 -12.07
N ASP A 404 20.16 -6.19 -12.21
CA ASP A 404 20.58 -4.77 -12.28
C ASP A 404 21.13 -4.25 -10.94
N GLY A 405 20.73 -4.86 -9.82
CA GLY A 405 21.10 -4.48 -8.48
C GLY A 405 22.42 -5.10 -7.98
N MET A 406 22.93 -6.14 -8.65
CA MET A 406 24.16 -6.82 -8.25
C MET A 406 25.40 -5.94 -8.50
N PRO A 407 26.40 -5.98 -7.60
CA PRO A 407 27.67 -5.29 -7.83
C PRO A 407 28.42 -5.89 -9.02
N SER A 408 28.98 -5.03 -9.86
CA SER A 408 29.85 -5.46 -10.97
C SER A 408 31.20 -5.93 -10.45
N THR A 409 31.79 -6.93 -11.10
CA THR A 409 33.10 -7.53 -10.81
C THR A 409 34.29 -6.56 -10.83
N LYS A 410 34.09 -5.29 -11.18
CA LYS A 410 35.14 -4.25 -11.15
C LYS A 410 35.45 -3.72 -9.74
N ASN A 411 34.59 -3.97 -8.75
CA ASN A 411 34.79 -3.53 -7.36
C ASN A 411 34.86 -4.74 -6.42
N GLU A 412 36.03 -5.39 -6.33
CA GLU A 412 36.26 -6.54 -5.43
C GLU A 412 36.00 -6.19 -3.95
N ASP A 413 36.24 -4.93 -3.54
CA ASP A 413 36.02 -4.47 -2.17
C ASP A 413 34.52 -4.33 -1.80
N ALA A 414 33.63 -4.11 -2.78
CA ALA A 414 32.19 -3.89 -2.56
C ALA A 414 31.39 -5.19 -2.29
N PHE A 415 31.95 -6.36 -2.65
CA PHE A 415 31.36 -7.66 -2.35
C PHE A 415 31.40 -8.02 -0.85
N SER A 416 32.22 -7.33 -0.06
CA SER A 416 32.76 -7.90 1.18
C SER A 416 31.85 -7.87 2.41
N SER A 417 30.82 -7.01 2.51
CA SER A 417 30.02 -6.91 3.75
C SER A 417 28.53 -7.24 3.62
N TRP A 418 27.83 -6.75 2.58
CA TRP A 418 26.38 -6.92 2.45
C TRP A 418 25.97 -7.96 1.39
N CYS A 419 26.82 -8.21 0.39
CA CYS A 419 26.56 -9.12 -0.73
C CYS A 419 27.35 -10.44 -0.61
N SER A 420 27.48 -10.97 0.61
CA SER A 420 28.15 -12.26 0.83
C SER A 420 27.31 -13.44 0.28
N ALA A 421 27.99 -14.53 -0.10
CA ALA A 421 27.33 -15.75 -0.56
C ALA A 421 26.31 -16.30 0.46
N GLN A 422 26.62 -16.17 1.75
CA GLN A 422 25.70 -16.52 2.84
C GLN A 422 24.44 -15.65 2.84
N SER A 423 24.57 -14.33 2.69
CA SER A 423 23.41 -13.42 2.65
C SER A 423 22.54 -13.67 1.42
N LEU A 424 23.16 -13.89 0.26
CA LEU A 424 22.45 -14.24 -0.97
C LEU A 424 21.70 -15.57 -0.83
N ALA A 425 22.36 -16.62 -0.33
CA ALA A 425 21.71 -17.91 -0.13
C ALA A 425 20.58 -17.84 0.91
N ALA A 426 20.83 -17.25 2.08
CA ALA A 426 19.92 -17.29 3.22
C ALA A 426 18.80 -16.24 3.20
N ARG A 427 18.91 -15.17 2.39
CA ARG A 427 17.90 -14.10 2.33
C ARG A 427 17.25 -13.98 0.97
N LEU A 428 18.03 -14.15 -0.10
CA LEU A 428 17.52 -14.00 -1.45
C LEU A 428 16.96 -15.31 -1.99
N VAL A 429 17.64 -16.44 -1.79
CA VAL A 429 17.24 -17.73 -2.36
C VAL A 429 16.35 -18.54 -1.40
N ALA A 430 16.78 -18.74 -0.16
CA ALA A 430 16.10 -19.58 0.83
C ALA A 430 15.85 -18.84 2.17
N PRO A 431 14.99 -17.79 2.16
CA PRO A 431 14.67 -17.01 3.36
C PRO A 431 13.89 -17.82 4.40
N GLY A 432 14.52 -18.19 5.53
CA GLY A 432 13.84 -18.77 6.70
C GLY A 432 14.46 -20.05 7.30
N ASN A 433 15.60 -20.53 6.80
CA ASN A 433 16.34 -21.70 7.32
C ASN A 433 15.44 -22.92 7.63
N PHE A 434 14.62 -23.32 6.67
CA PHE A 434 13.63 -24.40 6.83
C PHE A 434 14.20 -25.83 6.76
N ARG A 435 15.52 -25.99 6.86
CA ARG A 435 16.17 -27.28 6.57
C ARG A 435 15.63 -28.41 7.43
N LYS A 436 15.44 -28.16 8.73
CA LYS A 436 15.02 -29.18 9.70
C LYS A 436 13.58 -29.60 9.45
N GLU A 437 12.72 -28.62 9.23
CA GLU A 437 11.29 -28.74 8.96
C GLU A 437 11.06 -29.51 7.65
N LEU A 438 11.76 -29.11 6.58
CA LEU A 438 11.70 -29.78 5.29
C LEU A 438 12.25 -31.22 5.36
N SER A 439 13.33 -31.45 6.11
CA SER A 439 13.89 -32.79 6.29
C SER A 439 12.92 -33.72 7.03
N ARG A 440 12.24 -33.21 8.07
CA ARG A 440 11.17 -33.96 8.75
C ARG A 440 9.95 -34.16 7.85
N GLY A 441 9.59 -33.15 7.05
CA GLY A 441 8.45 -33.18 6.15
C GLY A 441 8.57 -34.23 5.03
N ILE A 442 9.74 -34.37 4.41
CA ILE A 442 9.98 -35.41 3.39
C ILE A 442 10.06 -36.83 3.97
N GLN A 443 10.33 -36.96 5.28
CA GLN A 443 10.34 -38.24 6.00
C GLN A 443 9.00 -38.56 6.68
N HIS A 444 8.02 -37.68 6.57
CA HIS A 444 6.75 -37.79 7.27
C HIS A 444 5.90 -38.97 6.76
N GLY A 445 4.98 -39.49 7.58
CA GLY A 445 4.08 -40.59 7.20
C GLY A 445 2.94 -40.17 6.26
N ASN A 446 2.55 -38.90 6.32
CA ASN A 446 1.48 -38.34 5.49
C ASN A 446 2.00 -37.80 4.14
N ASN A 447 1.47 -38.38 3.06
CA ASN A 447 1.74 -38.05 1.67
C ASN A 447 1.55 -36.56 1.29
N LEU A 448 0.56 -35.87 1.86
CA LEU A 448 0.31 -34.45 1.58
C LEU A 448 1.39 -33.55 2.18
N ILE A 449 1.89 -33.90 3.37
CA ILE A 449 3.02 -33.19 3.99
C ILE A 449 4.25 -33.34 3.11
N ILE A 450 4.59 -34.57 2.69
CA ILE A 450 5.71 -34.82 1.77
C ILE A 450 5.56 -33.98 0.50
N TYR A 451 4.37 -33.99 -0.13
CA TYR A 451 4.12 -33.25 -1.37
C TYR A 451 4.30 -31.74 -1.21
N SER A 452 3.81 -31.16 -0.12
CA SER A 452 3.95 -29.73 0.17
C SER A 452 5.38 -29.33 0.57
N SER A 453 6.11 -30.15 1.33
CA SER A 453 7.53 -29.92 1.63
C SER A 453 8.39 -29.94 0.37
N LEU A 454 8.15 -30.92 -0.53
CA LEU A 454 8.80 -30.95 -1.84
C LEU A 454 8.49 -29.70 -2.67
N GLY A 455 7.31 -29.10 -2.51
CA GLY A 455 6.96 -27.85 -3.19
C GLY A 455 7.73 -26.63 -2.74
N ILE A 456 8.00 -26.51 -1.44
CA ILE A 456 8.87 -25.45 -0.91
C ILE A 456 10.30 -25.65 -1.43
N MET A 457 10.80 -26.89 -1.44
CA MET A 457 12.12 -27.23 -1.97
C MET A 457 12.23 -26.90 -3.47
N GLU A 458 11.22 -27.28 -4.25
CA GLU A 458 11.12 -27.00 -5.69
C GLU A 458 11.16 -25.48 -5.95
N ALA A 459 10.31 -24.71 -5.27
CA ALA A 459 10.25 -23.25 -5.44
C ALA A 459 11.60 -22.58 -5.07
N THR A 460 12.25 -23.04 -3.99
CA THR A 460 13.56 -22.55 -3.57
C THR A 460 14.63 -22.79 -4.66
N LEU A 461 14.67 -23.99 -5.24
CA LEU A 461 15.65 -24.34 -6.27
C LEU A 461 15.37 -23.66 -7.61
N GLN A 462 14.10 -23.52 -7.99
CA GLN A 462 13.71 -22.76 -9.17
C GLN A 462 14.08 -21.28 -9.03
N ARG A 463 13.91 -20.71 -7.82
CA ARG A 463 14.34 -19.34 -7.51
C ARG A 463 15.84 -19.17 -7.68
N TYR A 464 16.65 -20.13 -7.23
CA TYR A 464 18.09 -20.15 -7.52
C TYR A 464 18.38 -20.19 -9.04
N MET A 465 17.71 -21.06 -9.79
CA MET A 465 17.94 -21.17 -11.24
C MET A 465 17.68 -19.85 -11.99
N ARG A 466 16.67 -19.07 -11.58
CA ARG A 466 16.39 -17.75 -12.17
C ARG A 466 17.51 -16.74 -11.87
N LEU A 467 18.14 -16.85 -10.71
CA LEU A 467 19.24 -15.98 -10.28
C LEU A 467 20.62 -16.44 -10.76
N ALA A 468 20.76 -17.71 -11.16
CA ALA A 468 22.04 -18.32 -11.50
C ALA A 468 22.84 -17.55 -12.56
N PRO A 469 22.24 -16.95 -13.62
CA PRO A 469 22.98 -16.12 -14.58
C PRO A 469 23.65 -14.92 -13.90
N ALA A 470 22.88 -14.13 -13.15
CA ALA A 470 23.39 -12.95 -12.44
C ALA A 470 24.45 -13.31 -11.38
N LEU A 471 24.27 -14.42 -10.67
CA LEU A 471 25.25 -14.91 -9.70
C LEU A 471 26.55 -15.41 -10.36
N SER A 472 26.46 -15.93 -11.59
CA SER A 472 27.61 -16.39 -12.36
C SER A 472 28.41 -15.22 -12.92
N GLU A 473 27.72 -14.19 -13.43
CA GLU A 473 28.34 -12.93 -13.84
C GLU A 473 29.05 -12.23 -12.68
N ALA A 474 28.45 -12.30 -11.49
CA ALA A 474 29.01 -11.81 -10.23
C ALA A 474 30.15 -12.69 -9.65
N GLY A 475 30.43 -13.86 -10.24
CA GLY A 475 31.49 -14.76 -9.78
C GLY A 475 31.24 -15.48 -8.44
N VAL A 476 30.06 -15.32 -7.82
CA VAL A 476 29.73 -15.87 -6.49
C VAL A 476 28.83 -17.11 -6.52
N ALA A 477 28.47 -17.59 -7.72
CA ALA A 477 27.64 -18.76 -7.89
C ALA A 477 28.15 -20.00 -7.11
N PRO A 478 29.44 -20.41 -7.15
CA PRO A 478 29.88 -21.63 -6.50
C PRO A 478 29.85 -21.54 -4.96
N GLU A 479 30.09 -20.37 -4.38
CA GLU A 479 29.98 -20.12 -2.94
C GLU A 479 28.50 -20.20 -2.51
N VAL A 480 27.59 -19.58 -3.28
CA VAL A 480 26.15 -19.64 -3.00
C VAL A 480 25.63 -21.09 -3.09
N GLN A 481 26.10 -21.90 -4.05
CA GLN A 481 25.76 -23.33 -4.12
C GLN A 481 26.21 -24.09 -2.86
N THR A 482 27.38 -23.72 -2.33
CA THR A 482 27.93 -24.34 -1.12
C THR A 482 27.09 -23.98 0.10
N GLU A 483 26.64 -22.74 0.22
CA GLU A 483 25.72 -22.30 1.28
C GLU A 483 24.33 -22.96 1.16
N LEU A 484 23.78 -23.07 -0.05
CA LEU A 484 22.49 -23.72 -0.28
C LEU A 484 22.46 -25.19 0.15
N ARG A 485 23.59 -25.90 0.03
CA ARG A 485 23.74 -27.26 0.55
C ARG A 485 23.40 -27.34 2.05
N PHE A 486 23.70 -26.28 2.83
CA PHE A 486 23.42 -26.25 4.26
C PHE A 486 22.02 -25.77 4.63
N LEU A 487 21.30 -25.16 3.69
CA LEU A 487 19.93 -24.64 3.88
C LEU A 487 18.85 -25.60 3.39
N LEU A 488 19.20 -26.58 2.57
CA LEU A 488 18.28 -27.59 2.04
C LEU A 488 18.46 -28.96 2.72
N PRO A 489 17.45 -29.84 2.69
CA PRO A 489 17.58 -31.24 3.09
C PRO A 489 18.71 -31.97 2.36
N SER A 490 19.28 -32.99 3.00
CA SER A 490 20.40 -33.72 2.39
C SER A 490 19.94 -34.50 1.15
N PRO A 491 20.78 -34.61 0.10
CA PRO A 491 20.48 -35.41 -1.07
C PRO A 491 20.10 -36.87 -0.76
N GLU A 492 20.72 -37.47 0.25
CA GLU A 492 20.48 -38.86 0.67
C GLU A 492 19.06 -39.05 1.20
N ALA A 493 18.51 -38.05 1.91
CA ALA A 493 17.13 -38.09 2.38
C ALA A 493 16.14 -38.11 1.21
N LEU A 494 16.44 -37.36 0.14
CA LEU A 494 15.63 -37.37 -1.09
C LEU A 494 15.76 -38.68 -1.87
N VAL A 495 16.95 -39.28 -1.91
CA VAL A 495 17.16 -40.62 -2.48
C VAL A 495 16.38 -41.68 -1.71
N SER A 496 16.43 -41.65 -0.38
CA SER A 496 15.68 -42.57 0.48
C SER A 496 14.18 -42.47 0.21
N LEU A 497 13.67 -41.24 0.09
CA LEU A 497 12.28 -41.00 -0.31
C LEU A 497 12.00 -41.60 -1.70
N LEU A 498 12.79 -41.28 -2.72
CA LEU A 498 12.58 -41.80 -4.08
C LEU A 498 12.55 -43.34 -4.14
N LEU A 499 13.46 -44.02 -3.43
CA LEU A 499 13.48 -45.48 -3.33
C LEU A 499 12.20 -46.01 -2.67
N LYS A 500 11.74 -45.37 -1.59
CA LYS A 500 10.47 -45.70 -0.91
C LYS A 500 9.27 -45.52 -1.84
N LEU A 501 9.21 -44.42 -2.59
CA LEU A 501 8.11 -44.12 -3.52
C LEU A 501 8.11 -45.10 -4.72
N CYS A 502 9.29 -45.49 -5.22
CA CYS A 502 9.43 -46.49 -6.28
C CYS A 502 8.99 -47.89 -5.81
N ALA A 503 9.28 -48.25 -4.55
CA ALA A 503 8.90 -49.53 -3.97
C ALA A 503 7.40 -49.61 -3.57
N SER A 504 6.78 -48.47 -3.22
CA SER A 504 5.38 -48.42 -2.76
C SER A 504 4.41 -48.78 -3.88
N GLN A 505 3.52 -49.76 -3.71
CA GLN A 505 2.51 -50.12 -4.71
C GLN A 505 1.29 -49.18 -4.75
N GLN A 506 1.25 -48.14 -3.92
CA GLN A 506 0.09 -47.27 -3.80
C GLN A 506 -0.02 -46.25 -4.95
N ARG A 507 -1.20 -46.14 -5.57
CA ARG A 507 -1.50 -45.23 -6.69
C ARG A 507 -1.38 -43.74 -6.33
N ASN A 508 -1.78 -43.37 -5.13
CA ASN A 508 -1.78 -41.98 -4.63
C ASN A 508 -0.36 -41.39 -4.43
N VAL A 509 0.69 -42.18 -4.65
CA VAL A 509 2.09 -41.78 -4.49
C VAL A 509 2.69 -41.24 -5.79
N ALA A 510 2.06 -41.48 -6.95
CA ALA A 510 2.59 -41.09 -8.26
C ALA A 510 2.91 -39.59 -8.36
N LEU A 511 2.05 -38.72 -7.81
CA LEU A 511 2.25 -37.26 -7.88
C LEU A 511 3.42 -36.80 -6.99
N ILE A 512 3.57 -37.46 -5.85
CA ILE A 512 4.69 -37.25 -4.91
C ILE A 512 5.98 -37.70 -5.57
N TYR A 513 5.96 -38.84 -6.28
CA TYR A 513 7.10 -39.35 -7.02
C TYR A 513 7.56 -38.37 -8.11
N VAL A 514 6.63 -37.85 -8.93
CA VAL A 514 6.98 -36.84 -9.94
C VAL A 514 7.63 -35.64 -9.30
N ARG A 515 7.02 -35.07 -8.25
CA ARG A 515 7.58 -33.89 -7.59
C ARG A 515 8.93 -34.17 -6.92
N ALA A 516 9.10 -35.34 -6.31
CA ALA A 516 10.37 -35.77 -5.73
C ALA A 516 11.46 -35.90 -6.81
N LEU A 517 11.11 -36.44 -7.98
CA LEU A 517 12.02 -36.58 -9.11
C LEU A 517 12.41 -35.21 -9.70
N THR A 518 11.45 -34.27 -9.76
CA THR A 518 11.72 -32.86 -10.14
C THR A 518 12.67 -32.18 -9.17
N VAL A 519 12.44 -32.29 -7.87
CA VAL A 519 13.35 -31.74 -6.86
C VAL A 519 14.73 -32.39 -6.98
N PHE A 520 14.81 -33.70 -7.22
CA PHE A 520 16.07 -34.41 -7.37
C PHE A 520 16.84 -33.99 -8.64
N ARG A 521 16.14 -33.78 -9.75
CA ARG A 521 16.69 -33.17 -10.98
C ARG A 521 17.22 -31.76 -10.71
N LEU A 522 16.49 -30.96 -9.93
CA LEU A 522 16.92 -29.61 -9.55
C LEU A 522 18.15 -29.66 -8.63
N TYR A 523 18.26 -30.62 -7.72
CA TYR A 523 19.48 -30.83 -6.93
C TYR A 523 20.71 -31.09 -7.82
N LEU A 524 20.57 -31.92 -8.86
CA LEU A 524 21.65 -32.18 -9.83
C LEU A 524 22.13 -30.90 -10.54
N LYS A 525 21.19 -29.99 -10.86
CA LYS A 525 21.48 -28.74 -11.56
C LYS A 525 22.02 -27.65 -10.61
N CYS A 526 21.42 -27.49 -9.44
CA CYS A 526 21.67 -26.37 -8.54
C CYS A 526 22.80 -26.62 -7.53
N ILE A 527 23.03 -27.86 -7.10
CA ILE A 527 24.06 -28.21 -6.10
C ILE A 527 24.88 -29.43 -6.56
N PRO A 528 25.56 -29.36 -7.71
CA PRO A 528 26.22 -30.50 -8.34
C PRO A 528 27.33 -31.11 -7.48
N LYS A 529 28.03 -30.30 -6.67
CA LYS A 529 29.08 -30.80 -5.75
C LYS A 529 28.51 -31.75 -4.69
N ALA A 530 27.40 -31.36 -4.05
CA ALA A 530 26.74 -32.21 -3.06
C ALA A 530 26.22 -33.51 -3.68
N MET A 531 25.70 -33.44 -4.92
CA MET A 531 25.21 -34.61 -5.64
C MET A 531 26.30 -35.58 -6.10
N ARG A 532 27.54 -35.14 -6.28
CA ARG A 532 28.67 -36.03 -6.62
C ARG A 532 29.05 -36.97 -5.47
N GLU A 533 28.77 -36.58 -4.24
CA GLU A 533 29.07 -37.38 -3.04
C GLU A 533 28.06 -38.53 -2.84
N VAL A 534 26.88 -38.43 -3.47
CA VAL A 534 25.83 -39.44 -3.37
C VAL A 534 26.15 -40.64 -4.26
N LYS A 535 26.44 -41.78 -3.63
CA LYS A 535 26.56 -43.07 -4.32
C LYS A 535 25.18 -43.66 -4.57
N LEU A 536 24.61 -43.40 -5.75
CA LEU A 536 23.30 -43.91 -6.15
C LEU A 536 23.35 -44.59 -7.52
N ASP A 537 22.72 -45.75 -7.58
CA ASP A 537 22.30 -46.37 -8.84
C ASP A 537 20.98 -45.75 -9.31
N PHE A 538 21.05 -44.84 -10.28
CA PHE A 538 19.89 -44.12 -10.82
C PHE A 538 18.82 -45.03 -11.41
N THR A 539 19.16 -46.27 -11.77
CA THR A 539 18.18 -47.24 -12.27
C THR A 539 17.14 -47.62 -11.22
N LYS A 540 17.51 -47.53 -9.93
CA LYS A 540 16.65 -47.88 -8.79
C LYS A 540 15.71 -46.75 -8.37
N THR A 541 15.98 -45.51 -8.79
CA THR A 541 15.11 -44.34 -8.55
C THR A 541 14.10 -44.11 -9.66
N LEU A 542 14.13 -44.94 -10.70
CA LEU A 542 13.21 -44.87 -11.83
C LEU A 542 12.11 -45.92 -11.64
N ALA A 543 10.86 -45.44 -11.52
CA ALA A 543 9.71 -46.29 -11.32
C ALA A 543 9.26 -46.94 -12.65
N TRP A 544 10.07 -47.88 -13.15
CA TRP A 544 9.89 -48.56 -14.45
C TRP A 544 8.51 -49.20 -14.64
N ARG A 545 7.87 -49.63 -13.56
CA ARG A 545 6.51 -50.18 -13.58
C ARG A 545 5.48 -49.29 -14.28
N TYR A 546 5.68 -47.97 -14.28
CA TYR A 546 4.77 -47.04 -14.95
C TYR A 546 4.92 -47.05 -16.48
N LEU A 547 5.97 -47.70 -17.00
CA LEU A 547 6.20 -47.96 -18.43
C LEU A 547 5.65 -49.35 -18.85
N ASP A 548 5.57 -50.30 -17.93
CA ASP A 548 5.22 -51.71 -18.21
C ASP A 548 3.69 -52.01 -18.23
N ASN A 549 2.84 -51.02 -17.93
CA ASN A 549 1.38 -51.14 -17.76
C ASN A 549 0.58 -51.67 -18.99
N SER A 550 1.22 -52.01 -20.11
CA SER A 550 0.53 -52.61 -21.27
C SER A 550 0.38 -54.12 -21.20
N ALA A 551 1.03 -54.80 -20.24
CA ALA A 551 1.13 -56.26 -20.22
C ALA A 551 0.27 -56.98 -19.15
N SER A 552 -0.28 -56.29 -18.14
CA SER A 552 -1.07 -56.93 -17.07
C SER A 552 -2.54 -56.50 -17.12
N GLY A 553 -3.43 -57.42 -17.49
CA GLY A 553 -4.88 -57.20 -17.69
C GLY A 553 -5.71 -56.89 -16.44
N ASN A 554 -5.13 -56.37 -15.37
CA ASN A 554 -5.86 -55.93 -14.17
C ASN A 554 -6.19 -54.43 -14.26
N VAL A 555 -7.45 -54.14 -14.58
CA VAL A 555 -8.03 -52.78 -14.72
C VAL A 555 -7.97 -51.99 -13.39
N GLU A 556 -7.86 -52.68 -12.25
CA GLU A 556 -7.73 -52.10 -10.92
C GLU A 556 -6.31 -51.66 -10.51
N ASP A 557 -5.31 -51.81 -11.38
CA ASP A 557 -3.94 -51.31 -11.13
C ASP A 557 -3.47 -50.22 -12.11
N THR A 558 -4.21 -49.96 -13.19
CA THR A 558 -3.82 -48.94 -14.20
C THR A 558 -4.01 -47.51 -13.67
N ILE A 559 -2.94 -46.71 -13.74
CA ILE A 559 -2.96 -45.27 -13.44
C ILE A 559 -3.63 -44.50 -14.59
N PRO A 560 -4.36 -43.39 -14.34
CA PRO A 560 -4.92 -42.57 -15.40
C PRO A 560 -3.85 -42.12 -16.41
N VAL A 561 -4.15 -42.21 -17.70
CA VAL A 561 -3.23 -41.87 -18.81
C VAL A 561 -2.52 -40.52 -18.59
N PRO A 562 -3.18 -39.41 -18.22
CA PRO A 562 -2.49 -38.12 -18.00
C PRO A 562 -1.40 -38.18 -16.93
N MET A 563 -1.62 -38.99 -15.89
CA MET A 563 -0.68 -39.14 -14.78
C MET A 563 0.50 -40.03 -15.18
N GLN A 564 0.27 -41.02 -16.04
CA GLN A 564 1.33 -41.83 -16.64
C GLN A 564 2.22 -40.96 -17.54
N SER A 565 1.64 -40.11 -18.37
CA SER A 565 2.37 -39.19 -19.25
C SER A 565 3.19 -38.16 -18.46
N LEU A 566 2.65 -37.64 -17.36
CA LEU A 566 3.37 -36.76 -16.43
C LEU A 566 4.61 -37.45 -15.83
N VAL A 567 4.45 -38.70 -15.37
CA VAL A 567 5.56 -39.49 -14.82
C VAL A 567 6.63 -39.76 -15.87
N ILE A 568 6.24 -40.22 -17.06
CA ILE A 568 7.16 -40.51 -18.16
C ILE A 568 7.88 -39.24 -18.60
N GLY A 569 7.15 -38.13 -18.75
CA GLY A 569 7.70 -36.83 -19.06
C GLY A 569 8.76 -36.40 -18.06
N GLU A 570 8.51 -36.52 -16.76
CA GLU A 570 9.51 -36.14 -15.76
C GLU A 570 10.72 -37.08 -15.71
N ILE A 571 10.52 -38.39 -15.97
CA ILE A 571 11.65 -39.32 -16.17
C ILE A 571 12.53 -38.86 -17.33
N PHE A 572 11.95 -38.48 -18.47
CA PHE A 572 12.73 -37.94 -19.59
C PHE A 572 13.53 -36.69 -19.19
N HIS A 573 12.89 -35.72 -18.53
CA HIS A 573 13.59 -34.51 -18.11
C HIS A 573 14.70 -34.80 -17.07
N PHE A 574 14.50 -35.80 -16.22
CA PHE A 574 15.52 -36.27 -15.29
C PHE A 574 16.70 -36.90 -16.02
N LEU A 575 16.45 -37.79 -16.98
CA LEU A 575 17.50 -38.42 -17.79
C LEU A 575 18.31 -37.39 -18.59
N LEU A 576 17.67 -36.32 -19.10
CA LEU A 576 18.35 -35.21 -19.76
C LEU A 576 19.30 -34.43 -18.85
N ALA A 577 19.15 -34.52 -17.53
CA ALA A 577 20.02 -33.86 -16.56
C ALA A 577 21.22 -34.72 -16.13
N LEU A 578 21.32 -35.97 -16.59
CA LEU A 578 22.42 -36.88 -16.27
C LEU A 578 23.51 -36.86 -17.35
N ASP A 579 24.76 -37.04 -16.93
CA ASP A 579 25.90 -37.18 -17.85
C ASP A 579 25.75 -38.41 -18.76
N THR A 580 26.10 -38.28 -20.04
CA THR A 580 26.08 -39.34 -21.07
C THR A 580 26.60 -40.72 -20.62
N PRO A 581 27.74 -40.87 -19.89
CA PRO A 581 28.20 -42.17 -19.42
C PRO A 581 27.26 -42.85 -18.41
N ARG A 582 26.48 -42.08 -17.65
CA ARG A 582 25.51 -42.59 -16.66
C ARG A 582 24.23 -43.11 -17.31
N LEU A 583 24.02 -42.83 -18.59
CA LEU A 583 22.84 -43.24 -19.37
C LEU A 583 23.05 -44.55 -20.14
N ARG A 584 24.24 -45.15 -20.10
CA ARG A 584 24.58 -46.38 -20.86
C ARG A 584 23.63 -47.55 -20.58
N PHE A 585 23.07 -47.64 -19.38
CA PHE A 585 22.11 -48.70 -19.01
C PHE A 585 20.80 -48.64 -19.82
N LEU A 586 20.40 -47.48 -20.36
CA LEU A 586 19.18 -47.32 -21.15
C LEU A 586 19.24 -48.03 -22.50
N PHE A 587 20.47 -48.27 -22.99
CA PHE A 587 20.75 -48.92 -24.26
C PHE A 587 20.92 -50.44 -24.11
N MET A 588 20.96 -50.96 -22.89
CA MET A 588 21.01 -52.40 -22.64
C MET A 588 19.60 -52.99 -22.74
N SER A 589 19.45 -54.07 -23.50
CA SER A 589 18.19 -54.79 -23.65
C SER A 589 17.82 -55.46 -22.32
N GLY A 590 16.70 -55.05 -21.73
CA GLY A 590 16.08 -55.73 -20.59
C GLY A 590 15.11 -56.79 -21.10
N GLY A 591 15.13 -57.99 -20.52
CA GLY A 591 14.50 -59.19 -21.06
C GLY A 591 13.00 -59.15 -21.41
N ASN A 592 12.61 -60.20 -22.13
CA ASN A 592 11.29 -60.65 -22.63
C ASN A 592 10.52 -59.81 -23.66
N THR A 593 10.85 -58.54 -23.95
CA THR A 593 10.21 -57.79 -25.07
C THR A 593 11.15 -57.26 -26.15
N GLY A 594 12.46 -57.52 -26.05
CA GLY A 594 13.44 -57.22 -27.11
C GLY A 594 13.69 -55.74 -27.43
N HIS A 595 13.02 -54.82 -26.75
CA HIS A 595 13.19 -53.37 -26.91
C HIS A 595 14.06 -52.79 -25.80
N SER A 596 14.96 -51.86 -26.14
CA SER A 596 15.70 -51.11 -25.13
C SER A 596 14.74 -50.24 -24.30
N LYS A 597 15.09 -49.97 -23.03
CA LYS A 597 14.25 -49.13 -22.14
C LYS A 597 14.02 -47.73 -22.73
N LEU A 598 15.01 -47.19 -23.46
CA LEU A 598 14.87 -45.95 -24.21
C LEU A 598 13.79 -46.04 -25.30
N LEU A 599 13.77 -47.15 -26.06
CA LEU A 599 12.80 -47.37 -27.12
C LEU A 599 11.38 -47.55 -26.55
N GLN A 600 11.22 -48.24 -25.42
CA GLN A 600 9.94 -48.35 -24.72
C GLN A 600 9.40 -46.98 -24.28
N MET A 601 10.25 -46.13 -23.70
CA MET A 601 9.87 -44.76 -23.31
C MET A 601 9.48 -43.90 -24.53
N LEU A 602 10.22 -43.98 -25.64
CA LEU A 602 9.93 -43.23 -26.87
C LEU A 602 8.65 -43.71 -27.58
N LEU A 603 8.34 -45.01 -27.52
CA LEU A 603 7.12 -45.57 -28.08
C LEU A 603 5.86 -45.12 -27.32
N LEU A 604 5.97 -44.91 -26.01
CA LEU A 604 4.88 -44.41 -25.18
C LEU A 604 4.59 -42.91 -25.42
N THR A 605 5.61 -42.08 -25.66
CA THR A 605 5.43 -40.67 -26.03
C THR A 605 5.00 -40.47 -27.49
N ASN A 606 5.38 -41.36 -28.41
CA ASN A 606 4.90 -41.34 -29.80
C ASN A 606 3.44 -41.79 -29.97
N LYS A 607 2.89 -42.60 -29.05
CA LYS A 607 1.46 -42.93 -29.07
C LYS A 607 0.58 -41.70 -28.80
N GLU A 608 1.03 -40.76 -27.99
CA GLU A 608 0.33 -39.49 -27.72
C GLU A 608 0.45 -38.46 -28.85
N THR A 609 1.47 -38.56 -29.71
CA THR A 609 1.70 -37.62 -30.82
C THR A 609 1.28 -38.16 -32.19
N SER A 610 0.48 -39.23 -32.25
CA SER A 610 0.02 -39.84 -33.50
C SER A 610 -1.05 -39.03 -34.25
N LYS A 611 -0.61 -37.91 -34.84
CA LYS A 611 -1.08 -37.40 -36.13
C LYS A 611 0.11 -36.97 -37.01
N VAL A 612 1.10 -37.83 -37.23
CA VAL A 612 2.04 -37.74 -38.38
C VAL A 612 2.49 -39.16 -38.78
N PRO A 613 2.55 -39.51 -40.09
CA PRO A 613 2.41 -40.90 -40.55
C PRO A 613 3.67 -41.76 -40.44
N ALA A 614 3.41 -43.07 -40.35
CA ALA A 614 4.38 -44.15 -40.37
C ALA A 614 5.24 -44.11 -41.64
N GLY A 615 6.54 -43.82 -41.47
CA GLY A 615 7.46 -43.79 -42.60
C GLY A 615 8.93 -43.65 -42.26
N VAL A 616 9.42 -44.12 -41.10
CA VAL A 616 10.88 -44.09 -40.84
C VAL A 616 11.43 -45.36 -40.14
N LEU A 617 10.60 -46.26 -39.59
CA LEU A 617 11.09 -47.44 -38.85
C LEU A 617 10.79 -48.78 -39.54
N MET A 618 11.11 -48.89 -40.82
CA MET A 618 11.28 -50.18 -41.51
C MET A 618 12.42 -50.05 -42.53
N LYS A 619 13.66 -50.19 -42.07
CA LYS A 619 14.71 -50.81 -42.90
C LYS A 619 15.34 -51.95 -42.12
N LYS A 620 14.87 -53.14 -42.50
CA LYS A 620 15.31 -54.47 -42.10
C LYS A 620 16.83 -54.59 -42.14
N SER A 621 17.39 -55.17 -41.10
CA SER A 621 18.47 -56.13 -41.26
C SER A 621 17.92 -57.36 -41.99
N HIS A 622 18.56 -57.76 -43.09
CA HIS A 622 18.85 -59.14 -43.51
C HIS A 622 19.20 -59.20 -45.01
N SER A 623 20.50 -59.25 -45.33
CA SER A 623 21.14 -60.33 -46.11
C SER A 623 22.57 -59.91 -46.51
N GLY A 624 23.57 -60.70 -46.11
CA GLY A 624 25.00 -60.51 -46.43
C GLY A 624 25.85 -60.57 -45.18
#